data_AF-A0AA38S5E9-F1
#
_entry.id   AF-A0AA38S5E9-F1
#
_cell.length_a   1.000
_cell.length_b   1.000
_cell.length_c   1.000
_cell.angle_alpha   90.00
_cell.angle_beta   90.00
_cell.angle_gamma   90.00
#
_symmetry.space_group_name_H-M   'P 1'
#
loop_
_entity.id
_entity.type
_entity.pdbx_description
1 polymer ?
#
loop_
_entity_poly.entity_id
_entity_poly.type
_entity_poly.pdbx_seq_one_letter_code
_entity_poly.pdbx_strand_id
1 'polypeptide(L)'
;MNQVLERHRLQSQNVGELQQPSQEMQIESSKSAMLSKELAEKALELRQMKGEDLQGLDLKGLDKLEAMLESGLVQVVKTKGERILKEISTLKKKEARLLEENGHLKQQLAMMDTSIGQTDIHDQCCDHHSLELTISSLSTRDPSHNYNISSSDTCLKLGPPFSN
;
A
#
# COMPACT_ATOMS: atom_id res chain seq x y z
N MET A 1 16.07 54.84 38.25
CA MET A 1 14.67 54.52 37.92
C MET A 1 14.20 55.25 36.66
N ASN A 2 14.38 56.57 36.58
CA ASN A 2 13.94 57.38 35.43
C ASN A 2 14.57 56.97 34.08
N GLN A 3 15.86 56.63 34.04
CA GLN A 3 16.51 56.12 32.82
C GLN A 3 15.97 54.77 32.33
N VAL A 4 15.42 53.94 33.22
CA VAL A 4 14.83 52.65 32.83
C VAL A 4 13.46 52.89 32.18
N LEU A 5 12.68 53.81 32.73
CA LEU A 5 11.40 54.23 32.16
C LEU A 5 11.57 54.92 30.80
N GLU A 6 12.61 55.73 30.65
CA GLU A 6 12.93 56.40 29.39
C GLU A 6 13.37 55.41 28.32
N ARG A 7 14.23 54.44 28.66
CA ARG A 7 14.60 53.34 27.75
C ARG A 7 13.40 52.49 27.33
N HIS A 8 12.50 52.16 28.25
CA HIS A 8 11.27 51.43 27.94
C HIS A 8 10.36 52.23 27.01
N ARG A 9 10.25 53.55 27.21
CA ARG A 9 9.44 54.44 26.37
C ARG A 9 10.01 54.53 24.95
N LEU A 10 11.33 54.63 24.80
CA LEU A 10 12.01 54.63 23.50
C LEU A 10 11.90 53.27 22.79
N GLN A 11 12.03 52.16 23.52
CA GLN A 11 11.79 50.83 22.96
C GLN A 11 10.34 50.65 22.54
N SER A 12 9.37 51.03 23.37
CA SER A 12 7.93 50.96 23.04
C SER A 12 7.58 51.81 21.82
N GLN A 13 8.26 52.93 21.61
CA GLN A 13 8.06 53.81 20.46
C GLN A 13 8.68 53.22 19.17
N ASN A 14 9.82 52.53 19.26
CA ASN A 14 10.44 51.81 18.13
C ASN A 14 9.77 50.45 17.83
N VAL A 15 9.15 49.80 18.82
CA VAL A 15 8.42 48.53 18.65
C VAL A 15 7.17 48.73 17.78
N GLY A 16 6.56 49.91 17.79
CA GLY A 16 5.44 50.25 16.90
C GLY A 16 5.79 50.23 15.41
N GLU A 17 7.04 50.52 15.05
CA GLU A 17 7.53 50.43 13.66
C GLU A 17 8.02 49.01 13.31
N LEU A 18 8.55 48.26 14.29
CA LEU A 18 8.98 46.86 14.11
C LEU A 18 7.84 45.82 14.17
N GLN A 19 6.65 46.21 14.63
CA GLN A 19 5.47 45.34 14.70
C GLN A 19 4.66 45.27 13.42
N GLN A 20 4.97 46.09 12.40
CA GLN A 20 4.35 45.88 11.11
C GLN A 20 4.94 44.61 10.48
N PRO A 21 4.13 43.57 10.23
CA PRO A 21 4.65 42.37 9.57
C PRO A 21 5.23 42.82 8.23
N SER A 22 6.49 42.43 7.98
CA SER A 22 7.15 42.75 6.72
C SER A 22 6.27 42.32 5.56
N GLN A 23 6.34 43.04 4.44
CA GLN A 23 5.48 42.79 3.29
C GLN A 23 5.58 41.33 2.82
N GLU A 24 6.77 40.74 2.91
CA GLU A 24 7.03 39.32 2.67
C GLU A 24 6.33 38.38 3.67
N MET A 25 6.32 38.72 4.97
CA MET A 25 5.61 37.96 6.00
C MET A 25 4.09 38.00 5.84
N GLN A 26 3.53 39.14 5.41
CA GLN A 26 2.11 39.27 5.10
C GLN A 26 1.72 38.42 3.87
N ILE A 27 2.57 38.42 2.84
CA ILE A 27 2.39 37.60 1.64
C ILE A 27 2.41 36.11 2.03
N GLU A 28 3.41 35.67 2.80
CA GLU A 28 3.50 34.27 3.21
C GLU A 28 2.33 33.85 4.11
N SER A 29 1.89 34.72 5.02
CA SER A 29 0.69 34.48 5.84
C SER A 29 -0.56 34.33 4.98
N SER A 30 -0.75 35.21 3.98
CA SER A 30 -1.88 35.13 3.06
C SER A 30 -1.86 33.83 2.24
N LYS A 31 -0.67 33.41 1.77
CA LYS A 31 -0.48 32.17 1.03
C LYS A 31 -0.78 30.95 1.89
N SER A 32 -0.28 30.93 3.13
CA SER A 32 -0.57 29.87 4.10
C SER A 32 -2.07 29.76 4.39
N ALA A 33 -2.76 30.90 4.56
CA ALA A 33 -4.20 30.93 4.73
C ALA A 33 -4.96 30.37 3.51
N MET A 34 -4.53 30.71 2.29
CA MET A 34 -5.12 30.16 1.06
C MET A 34 -4.92 28.64 0.96
N LEU A 35 -3.70 28.15 1.22
CA LEU A 35 -3.39 26.71 1.19
C LEU A 35 -4.17 25.94 2.27
N SER A 36 -4.29 26.50 3.47
CA SER A 36 -5.08 25.91 4.55
C SER A 36 -6.56 25.81 4.17
N LYS A 37 -7.11 26.84 3.53
CA LYS A 37 -8.48 26.82 3.00
C LYS A 37 -8.66 25.76 1.92
N GLU A 38 -7.76 25.68 0.95
CA GLU A 38 -7.81 24.66 -0.11
C GLU A 38 -7.74 23.24 0.48
N LEU A 39 -6.88 23.03 1.47
CA LEU A 39 -6.77 21.75 2.17
C LEU A 39 -8.09 21.38 2.87
N ALA A 40 -8.73 22.34 3.56
CA ALA A 40 -10.02 22.13 4.21
C ALA A 40 -11.13 21.81 3.19
N GLU A 41 -11.16 22.50 2.05
CA GLU A 41 -12.08 22.24 0.95
C GLU A 41 -11.87 20.84 0.35
N LYS A 42 -10.62 20.44 0.10
CA LYS A 42 -10.29 19.10 -0.41
C LYS A 42 -10.60 18.00 0.60
N ALA A 43 -10.39 18.25 1.88
CA ALA A 43 -10.76 17.31 2.94
C ALA A 43 -12.29 17.14 3.04
N LEU A 44 -13.06 18.21 2.82
CA LEU A 44 -14.52 18.12 2.71
C LEU A 44 -14.94 17.32 1.46
N GLU A 45 -14.38 17.64 0.29
CA GLU A 45 -14.66 16.94 -0.96
C GLU A 45 -14.38 15.43 -0.83
N LEU A 46 -13.27 15.05 -0.18
CA LEU A 46 -12.93 13.65 0.11
C LEU A 46 -13.94 12.96 1.02
N ARG A 47 -14.45 13.64 2.05
CA ARG A 47 -15.50 13.10 2.93
C ARG A 47 -16.82 12.93 2.19
N GLN A 48 -17.19 13.91 1.36
CA GLN A 48 -18.37 13.83 0.49
C GLN A 48 -18.28 12.66 -0.49
N MET A 49 -17.13 12.46 -1.14
CA MET A 49 -16.90 11.30 -1.99
C MET A 49 -16.99 9.95 -1.25
N LYS A 50 -16.81 9.93 0.08
CA LYS A 50 -17.03 8.75 0.93
C LYS A 50 -18.48 8.58 1.39
N GLY A 51 -19.36 9.54 1.08
CA GLY A 51 -20.74 9.56 1.56
C GLY A 51 -20.92 10.22 2.93
N GLU A 52 -19.92 10.95 3.42
CA GLU A 52 -19.93 11.70 4.67
C GLU A 52 -20.21 13.19 4.40
N ASP A 53 -20.69 13.95 5.38
CA ASP A 53 -20.86 15.42 5.29
C ASP A 53 -21.61 15.91 4.02
N LEU A 54 -22.66 15.17 3.62
CA LEU A 54 -23.50 15.49 2.46
C LEU A 54 -24.51 16.62 2.75
N GLN A 55 -24.70 16.97 4.02
CA GLN A 55 -25.58 18.09 4.38
C GLN A 55 -24.99 19.39 3.82
N GLY A 56 -25.68 20.01 2.87
CA GLY A 56 -25.22 21.22 2.17
C GLY A 56 -25.05 21.05 0.66
N LEU A 57 -25.09 19.81 0.15
CA LEU A 57 -25.26 19.57 -1.28
C LEU A 57 -26.75 19.63 -1.65
N ASP A 58 -27.06 20.30 -2.76
CA ASP A 58 -28.37 20.22 -3.39
C ASP A 58 -28.47 18.94 -4.25
N LEU A 59 -29.67 18.63 -4.74
CA LEU A 59 -29.90 17.43 -5.58
C LEU A 59 -28.94 17.39 -6.78
N LYS A 60 -28.72 18.54 -7.43
CA LYS A 60 -27.80 18.63 -8.56
C LYS A 60 -26.34 18.37 -8.17
N GLY A 61 -25.93 18.82 -6.97
CA GLY A 61 -24.63 18.55 -6.39
C GLY A 61 -24.43 17.06 -6.09
N LEU A 62 -25.45 16.40 -5.54
CA LEU A 62 -25.47 14.95 -5.34
C LEU A 62 -25.38 14.19 -6.67
N ASP A 63 -26.20 14.54 -7.67
CA ASP A 63 -26.17 13.91 -9.00
C ASP A 63 -24.77 14.01 -9.64
N LYS A 64 -24.11 15.17 -9.50
CA LYS A 64 -22.75 15.37 -10.02
C LYS A 64 -21.73 14.50 -9.28
N LEU A 65 -21.86 14.38 -7.96
CA LEU A 65 -20.99 13.56 -7.12
C LEU A 65 -21.13 12.08 -7.49
N GLU A 66 -22.36 11.59 -7.63
CA GLU A 66 -22.66 10.22 -8.06
C GLU A 66 -22.07 9.93 -9.44
N ALA A 67 -22.32 10.81 -10.43
CA ALA A 67 -21.78 10.62 -11.78
C ALA A 67 -20.24 10.55 -11.81
N MET A 68 -19.56 11.34 -10.97
CA MET A 68 -18.11 11.30 -10.83
C MET A 68 -17.63 9.98 -10.21
N LEU A 69 -18.29 9.52 -9.16
CA LEU A 69 -17.97 8.26 -8.49
C LEU A 69 -18.22 7.05 -9.38
N GLU A 70 -19.34 7.02 -10.12
CA GLU A 70 -19.66 5.96 -11.08
C GLU A 70 -18.62 5.88 -12.20
N SER A 71 -18.27 7.01 -12.80
CA SER A 71 -17.24 7.08 -13.84
C SER A 71 -15.89 6.59 -13.32
N GLY A 72 -15.49 7.04 -12.12
CA GLY A 72 -14.28 6.60 -11.45
C GLY A 72 -14.28 5.09 -11.17
N LEU A 73 -15.41 4.55 -10.71
CA LEU A 73 -15.57 3.12 -10.44
C LEU A 73 -15.43 2.29 -11.72
N VAL A 74 -16.08 2.70 -12.81
CA VAL A 74 -15.95 2.04 -14.13
C VAL A 74 -14.48 2.01 -14.56
N GLN A 75 -13.76 3.11 -14.42
CA GLN A 75 -12.34 3.18 -14.77
C GLN A 75 -11.48 2.27 -13.88
N VAL A 76 -11.73 2.24 -12.57
CA VAL A 76 -11.00 1.38 -11.62
C VAL A 76 -11.23 -0.09 -11.93
N VAL A 77 -12.47 -0.51 -12.18
CA VAL A 77 -12.83 -1.89 -12.52
C VAL A 77 -12.14 -2.29 -13.82
N LYS A 78 -12.22 -1.46 -14.85
CA LYS A 78 -11.55 -1.71 -16.14
C LYS A 78 -10.05 -1.89 -15.97
N THR A 79 -9.39 -0.95 -15.29
CA THR A 79 -7.93 -0.96 -15.09
C THR A 79 -7.48 -2.18 -14.28
N LYS A 80 -8.22 -2.53 -13.23
CA LYS A 80 -7.94 -3.74 -12.43
C LYS A 80 -8.15 -5.01 -13.25
N GLY A 81 -9.22 -5.08 -14.04
CA GLY A 81 -9.50 -6.20 -14.93
C GLY A 81 -8.39 -6.41 -15.96
N GLU A 82 -7.95 -5.35 -16.62
CA GLU A 82 -6.82 -5.38 -17.57
C GLU A 82 -5.53 -5.88 -16.91
N ARG A 83 -5.24 -5.41 -15.69
CA ARG A 83 -4.07 -5.87 -14.91
C ARG A 83 -4.13 -7.37 -14.63
N ILE A 84 -5.28 -7.86 -14.15
CA ILE A 84 -5.48 -9.28 -13.84
C ILE A 84 -5.37 -10.13 -15.10
N LEU A 85 -6.00 -9.73 -16.20
CA LEU A 85 -5.92 -10.46 -17.47
C LEU A 85 -4.48 -10.53 -18.00
N LYS A 86 -3.71 -9.46 -17.85
CA LYS A 86 -2.30 -9.43 -18.20
C LYS A 86 -1.49 -10.43 -17.36
N GLU A 87 -1.74 -10.49 -16.06
CA GLU A 87 -1.08 -11.42 -15.15
C GLU A 87 -1.45 -12.89 -15.45
N ILE A 88 -2.72 -13.18 -15.75
CA ILE A 88 -3.14 -14.51 -16.19
C ILE A 88 -2.40 -14.91 -17.48
N SER A 89 -2.30 -13.98 -18.44
CA SER A 89 -1.59 -14.23 -19.71
C SER A 89 -0.11 -14.53 -19.49
N THR A 90 0.57 -13.80 -18.59
CA THR A 90 1.98 -14.06 -18.29
C THR A 90 2.18 -15.39 -17.58
N LEU A 91 1.28 -15.75 -16.66
CA LEU A 91 1.33 -17.05 -15.96
C LEU A 91 1.09 -18.22 -16.92
N LYS A 92 0.08 -18.15 -17.79
CA LYS A 92 -0.17 -19.19 -18.82
C LYS A 92 1.03 -19.40 -19.74
N LYS A 93 1.73 -18.33 -20.12
CA LYS A 93 2.97 -18.44 -20.91
C LYS A 93 4.10 -19.12 -20.13
N LYS A 94 4.20 -18.87 -18.82
CA LYS A 94 5.18 -19.56 -17.96
C LYS A 94 4.83 -21.04 -17.82
N GLU A 95 3.57 -21.37 -17.57
CA GLU A 95 3.07 -22.75 -17.50
C GLU A 95 3.41 -23.54 -18.76
N ALA A 96 3.12 -22.99 -19.94
CA ALA A 96 3.42 -23.64 -21.22
C ALA A 96 4.92 -23.95 -21.38
N ARG A 97 5.80 -22.98 -21.08
CA ARG A 97 7.26 -23.19 -21.14
C ARG A 97 7.74 -24.24 -20.16
N LEU A 98 7.22 -24.23 -18.94
CA LEU A 98 7.60 -25.21 -17.93
C LEU A 98 7.14 -26.62 -18.30
N LEU A 99 5.95 -26.77 -18.89
CA LEU A 99 5.48 -28.07 -19.39
C LEU A 99 6.36 -28.60 -20.52
N GLU A 100 6.78 -27.73 -21.44
CA GLU A 100 7.69 -28.08 -22.53
C GLU A 100 9.07 -28.52 -22.01
N GLU A 101 9.68 -27.70 -21.13
CA GLU A 101 10.98 -28.02 -20.51
C GLU A 101 10.91 -29.31 -19.68
N ASN A 102 9.84 -29.50 -18.90
CA ASN A 102 9.65 -30.71 -18.11
C ASN A 102 9.49 -31.96 -19.00
N GLY A 103 8.79 -31.83 -20.13
CA GLY A 103 8.67 -32.90 -21.12
C GLY A 103 10.02 -33.28 -21.73
N HIS A 104 10.81 -32.28 -22.13
CA HIS A 104 12.15 -32.48 -22.67
C HIS A 104 13.09 -33.16 -21.67
N LEU A 105 13.08 -32.72 -20.41
CA LEU A 105 13.88 -33.34 -19.34
C LEU A 105 13.47 -34.79 -19.07
N LYS A 106 12.16 -35.09 -19.03
CA LYS A 106 11.66 -36.47 -18.88
C LYS A 106 12.12 -37.36 -20.03
N GLN A 107 12.12 -36.84 -21.26
CA GLN A 107 12.62 -37.58 -22.42
C GLN A 107 14.13 -37.86 -22.30
N GLN A 108 14.93 -36.88 -21.89
CA GLN A 108 16.37 -37.08 -21.68
C GLN A 108 16.66 -38.13 -20.61
N LEU A 109 15.96 -38.10 -19.48
CA LEU A 109 16.11 -39.10 -18.42
C LEU A 109 15.78 -40.50 -18.94
N ALA A 110 14.67 -40.66 -19.65
CA ALA A 110 14.29 -41.95 -20.24
C ALA A 110 15.37 -42.48 -21.22
N MET A 111 15.98 -41.60 -22.01
CA MET A 111 17.07 -41.97 -22.93
C MET A 111 18.35 -42.41 -22.19
N MET A 112 18.71 -41.73 -21.10
CA MET A 112 19.85 -42.09 -20.26
C MET A 112 19.63 -43.44 -19.55
N ASP A 113 18.43 -43.66 -19.00
CA ASP A 113 18.06 -44.93 -18.36
C ASP A 113 18.16 -46.11 -19.36
N THR A 114 17.72 -45.90 -20.61
CA THR A 114 17.89 -46.93 -21.67
C THR A 114 19.33 -47.12 -22.15
N SER A 115 20.19 -46.10 -22.01
CA SER A 115 21.61 -46.21 -22.41
C SER A 115 22.46 -46.94 -21.37
N ILE A 116 22.09 -46.85 -20.08
CA ILE A 116 22.78 -47.56 -18.99
C ILE A 116 22.45 -49.07 -19.00
N GLY A 117 21.27 -49.45 -19.51
CA GLY A 117 20.85 -50.85 -19.64
C GLY A 117 21.52 -51.69 -20.75
N GLN A 118 22.39 -51.09 -21.58
CA GLN A 118 23.08 -51.81 -22.68
C GLN A 118 24.55 -52.14 -22.40
N THR A 119 25.14 -51.70 -21.28
CA THR A 119 26.47 -52.13 -20.84
C THR A 119 26.34 -53.18 -19.75
N ASP A 120 26.26 -54.43 -20.18
CA ASP A 120 26.37 -55.63 -19.37
C ASP A 120 27.78 -55.76 -18.77
N ILE A 121 28.01 -55.25 -17.55
CA ILE A 121 29.00 -55.78 -16.59
C ILE A 121 28.52 -55.52 -15.14
N HIS A 122 28.02 -56.57 -14.51
CA HIS A 122 28.27 -57.01 -13.13
C HIS A 122 28.23 -55.98 -11.96
N ASP A 123 27.24 -56.22 -11.08
CA ASP A 123 27.33 -56.23 -9.61
C ASP A 123 26.61 -55.12 -8.79
N GLN A 124 25.84 -55.64 -7.84
CA GLN A 124 25.39 -55.10 -6.55
C GLN A 124 24.46 -53.86 -6.43
N CYS A 125 23.29 -54.16 -5.86
CA CYS A 125 22.42 -53.31 -5.03
C CYS A 125 21.35 -52.47 -5.76
N CYS A 126 20.21 -53.09 -6.03
CA CYS A 126 18.95 -52.40 -6.33
C CYS A 126 18.27 -51.95 -5.02
N ASP A 127 18.66 -50.81 -4.47
CA ASP A 127 17.80 -50.08 -3.54
C ASP A 127 16.84 -49.20 -4.37
N HIS A 128 15.70 -49.82 -4.71
CA HIS A 128 14.52 -49.11 -5.22
C HIS A 128 14.02 -48.11 -4.17
N HIS A 129 14.55 -46.89 -4.15
CA HIS A 129 13.85 -45.77 -3.50
C HIS A 129 12.87 -45.15 -4.48
N SER A 130 11.68 -45.75 -4.51
CA SER A 130 10.46 -45.18 -5.05
C SER A 130 10.23 -43.80 -4.42
N LEU A 131 10.48 -42.72 -5.16
CA LEU A 131 10.01 -41.39 -4.77
C LEU A 131 8.57 -41.23 -5.26
N GLU A 132 7.66 -41.94 -4.59
CA GLU A 132 6.24 -41.77 -4.75
C GLU A 132 5.86 -40.39 -4.17
N LEU A 133 5.78 -39.37 -5.02
CA LEU A 133 5.19 -38.08 -4.65
C LEU A 133 3.68 -38.25 -4.52
N THR A 134 3.24 -38.62 -3.32
CA THR A 134 1.82 -38.66 -2.96
C THR A 134 1.27 -37.23 -2.97
N ILE A 135 0.60 -36.83 -4.05
CA ILE A 135 -0.25 -35.63 -4.04
C ILE A 135 -1.54 -36.01 -3.31
N SER A 136 -1.45 -36.12 -1.98
CA SER A 136 -2.63 -36.26 -1.14
C SER A 136 -3.31 -34.92 -1.00
N SER A 137 -4.46 -34.84 -1.65
CA SER A 137 -5.49 -33.82 -1.57
C SER A 137 -5.70 -33.32 -0.13
N LEU A 138 -5.34 -32.06 0.13
CA LEU A 138 -5.83 -31.30 1.29
C LEU A 138 -6.78 -30.23 0.78
N SER A 139 -8.01 -30.66 0.50
CA SER A 139 -9.15 -29.78 0.66
C SER A 139 -9.41 -29.56 2.15
N THR A 140 -9.67 -28.30 2.50
CA THR A 140 -10.37 -27.79 3.68
C THR A 140 -9.74 -28.01 5.07
N ARG A 141 -9.02 -26.99 5.55
CA ARG A 141 -9.30 -26.42 6.88
C ARG A 141 -8.77 -24.98 7.02
N ASP A 142 -9.69 -24.05 7.18
CA ASP A 142 -9.46 -22.73 7.79
C ASP A 142 -9.06 -22.95 9.27
N PRO A 143 -8.09 -22.20 9.82
CA PRO A 143 -8.49 -21.05 10.62
C PRO A 143 -7.56 -19.83 10.44
N SER A 144 -8.17 -18.71 10.05
CA SER A 144 -7.90 -17.34 10.50
C SER A 144 -6.71 -17.17 11.45
N HIS A 145 -5.56 -16.72 10.95
CA HIS A 145 -4.67 -15.87 11.76
C HIS A 145 -3.95 -14.80 10.94
N ASN A 146 -4.38 -13.59 11.26
CA ASN A 146 -3.85 -12.29 10.90
C ASN A 146 -2.36 -12.18 11.24
N TYR A 147 -1.48 -12.32 10.25
CA TYR A 147 -0.06 -11.98 10.40
C TYR A 147 0.14 -10.51 10.04
N ASN A 148 -0.11 -9.66 11.02
CA ASN A 148 0.47 -8.32 11.10
C ASN A 148 1.76 -8.46 11.92
N ILE A 149 2.90 -8.67 11.24
CA ILE A 149 4.22 -8.50 11.86
C ILE A 149 4.77 -7.18 11.34
N SER A 150 4.15 -6.10 11.82
CA SER A 150 4.77 -4.79 11.89
C SER A 150 5.87 -4.86 12.95
N SER A 151 7.10 -5.15 12.51
CA SER A 151 8.30 -5.00 13.32
C SER A 151 8.51 -3.52 13.64
N SER A 152 8.02 -3.09 14.80
CA SER A 152 8.40 -1.82 15.42
C SER A 152 8.27 -1.96 16.94
N ASP A 153 9.39 -2.31 17.55
CA ASP A 153 9.58 -2.31 19.00
C ASP A 153 9.67 -0.88 19.52
N THR A 154 8.55 -0.25 19.84
CA THR A 154 8.48 0.88 20.79
C THR A 154 7.11 0.92 21.48
N CYS A 155 6.92 0.14 22.55
CA CYS A 155 5.82 0.43 23.48
C CYS A 155 6.27 0.26 24.95
N LEU A 156 6.36 1.39 25.64
CA LEU A 156 6.56 1.50 27.08
C LEU A 156 5.18 1.37 27.73
N LYS A 157 4.93 0.27 28.45
CA LYS A 157 3.65 0.03 29.11
C LYS A 157 3.62 0.75 30.45
N LEU A 158 3.03 1.96 30.48
CA LEU A 158 2.73 2.65 31.73
C LEU A 158 1.55 1.95 32.42
N GLY A 159 1.76 1.56 33.69
CA GLY A 159 0.75 0.93 34.52
C GLY A 159 -0.44 1.85 34.82
N PRO A 160 -1.59 1.30 35.25
CA PRO A 160 -2.79 2.09 35.52
C PRO A 160 -2.52 3.14 36.63
N PRO A 161 -3.22 4.29 36.59
CA PRO A 161 -3.07 5.31 37.62
C PRO A 161 -3.51 4.76 38.97
N PHE A 162 -2.68 4.96 40.00
CA PHE A 162 -3.07 4.72 41.39
C PHE A 162 -4.32 5.55 41.71
N SER A 163 -5.33 4.90 42.29
CA SER A 163 -6.51 5.59 42.82
C SER A 163 -6.22 6.02 44.26
N ASN A 164 -6.21 7.35 44.46
CA ASN A 164 -6.14 8.15 45.71
C ASN A 164 -5.04 7.84 46.73
#